data_AF-A0A6J7S6F4-F1
#
_entry.id   AF-A0A6J7S6F4-F1
#
_cell.length_a   1.000
_cell.length_b   1.000
_cell.length_c   1.000
_cell.angle_alpha   90.00
_cell.angle_beta   90.00
_cell.angle_gamma   90.00
#
_symmetry.space_group_name_H-M   'P 1'
#
loop_
_entity.id
_entity.type
_entity.pdbx_description
1 polymer ?
#
loop_
_entity_poly.entity_id
_entity_poly.type
_entity_poly.pdbx_seq_one_letter_code
_entity_poly.pdbx_strand_id
1 'polypeptide(L)'
;MAIGLVIVHVAAISLWFGGVVALFLMSKSDREIARKRFTPLALWCVSAIALTGVVNAFIRIESFANIRSDYGVLVILKTGIFIFVLALAAYSRKKLGEQNFTKQLIQELILLTTVLVLGVFLGQGEPPAHSSADVVEAIGIKMPESPTLSRLLFEYEPDGLFLALLILAVALYVKGVMILSKRGDKWPIGRTVAFALGITAIDYAVNGGLGVYAQVAFSFHMISHMVLATLAPIGIVLGAPITLALRTLPIGRTQDERGVRGYAIAILHSRYSSIITHPVSALIIFEASLFALYFTNLFNWLMSYHFGHFFMGLHFLLSGILLFFVIIGVDPTPQKSPFIFRIVILFVAISIHAFFSVALMSSSQLVDGGYFAEIARPWWPDFLADQKMGASIGWAMGEIPILLALIATFLQWIRADERDAKRIERNSNRARQFGEPDELDKYNQYLSGLNQRNGSPDKTDKEANN
;
A
#
# COMPACT_ATOMS: atom_id res chain seq x y z
N MET A 1 -8.29 -6.12 -16.81
CA MET A 1 -7.12 -5.32 -17.29
C MET A 1 -7.40 -3.90 -17.83
N ALA A 2 -8.23 -3.74 -18.86
CA ALA A 2 -8.30 -2.48 -19.64
C ALA A 2 -8.78 -1.23 -18.87
N ILE A 3 -9.78 -1.38 -17.99
CA ILE A 3 -10.32 -0.26 -17.18
C ILE A 3 -9.23 0.33 -16.29
N GLY A 4 -8.50 -0.52 -15.56
CA GLY A 4 -7.39 -0.09 -14.71
C GLY A 4 -6.29 0.64 -15.48
N LEU A 5 -5.93 0.17 -16.69
CA LEU A 5 -4.96 0.85 -17.55
C LEU A 5 -5.41 2.24 -17.99
N VAL A 6 -6.71 2.44 -18.26
CA VAL A 6 -7.25 3.76 -18.60
C VAL A 6 -7.09 4.73 -17.43
N ILE A 7 -7.34 4.30 -16.19
CA ILE A 7 -7.13 5.13 -14.99
C ILE A 7 -5.68 5.58 -14.90
N VAL A 8 -4.73 4.65 -15.07
CA VAL A 8 -3.29 4.97 -15.04
C VAL A 8 -2.92 5.94 -16.17
N HIS A 9 -3.45 5.71 -17.39
CA HIS A 9 -3.20 6.54 -18.55
C HIS A 9 -3.69 7.97 -18.34
N VAL A 10 -4.94 8.14 -17.90
CA VAL A 10 -5.53 9.46 -17.63
C VAL A 10 -4.80 10.16 -16.49
N ALA A 11 -4.49 9.47 -15.39
CA ALA A 11 -3.75 10.05 -14.28
C ALA A 11 -2.37 10.58 -14.72
N ALA A 12 -1.65 9.81 -15.56
CA ALA A 12 -0.36 10.23 -16.11
C ALA A 12 -0.49 11.45 -17.04
N ILE A 13 -1.52 11.49 -17.91
CA ILE A 13 -1.81 12.65 -18.75
C ILE A 13 -2.14 13.87 -17.90
N SER A 14 -3.04 13.74 -16.92
CA SER A 14 -3.45 14.83 -16.04
C SER A 14 -2.27 15.40 -15.26
N LEU A 15 -1.38 14.55 -14.73
CA LEU A 15 -0.20 14.97 -13.99
C LEU A 15 0.82 15.68 -14.89
N TRP A 16 1.03 15.17 -16.11
CA TRP A 16 1.94 15.79 -17.07
C TRP A 16 1.39 17.13 -17.59
N PHE A 17 0.15 17.14 -18.06
CA PHE A 17 -0.50 18.35 -18.59
C PHE A 17 -0.62 19.42 -17.51
N GLY A 18 -1.13 19.07 -16.33
CA GLY A 18 -1.25 19.99 -15.19
C GLY A 18 0.09 20.56 -14.74
N GLY A 19 1.16 19.75 -14.77
CA GLY A 19 2.49 20.24 -14.44
C GLY A 19 3.08 21.18 -15.48
N VAL A 20 2.83 20.97 -16.78
CA VAL A 20 3.22 21.92 -17.84
C VAL A 20 2.47 23.24 -17.68
N VAL A 21 1.16 23.19 -17.42
CA VAL A 21 0.34 24.39 -17.14
C VAL A 21 0.86 25.12 -15.90
N ALA A 22 1.16 24.41 -14.81
CA ALA A 22 1.72 25.00 -13.61
C ALA A 22 3.06 25.71 -13.88
N LEU A 23 3.98 25.08 -14.63
CA LEU A 23 5.24 25.71 -15.04
C LEU A 23 5.02 26.97 -15.89
N PHE A 24 3.99 26.97 -16.74
CA PHE A 24 3.65 28.11 -17.58
C PHE A 24 3.12 29.30 -16.77
N LEU A 25 2.34 29.03 -15.71
CA LEU A 25 1.78 30.06 -14.82
C LEU A 25 2.79 30.62 -13.80
N MET A 26 3.87 29.90 -13.53
CA MET A 26 4.91 30.33 -12.57
C MET A 26 5.75 31.51 -13.08
N SER A 27 6.27 32.31 -12.13
CA SER A 27 7.26 33.36 -12.37
C SER A 27 8.54 32.78 -12.99
N LYS A 28 9.36 33.60 -13.67
CA LYS A 28 10.60 33.13 -14.31
C LYS A 28 11.56 32.45 -13.32
N SER A 29 11.74 33.02 -12.14
CA SER A 29 12.62 32.50 -11.09
C SER A 29 12.16 31.15 -10.54
N ASP A 30 10.86 31.01 -10.25
CA ASP A 30 10.32 29.76 -9.69
C ASP A 30 10.30 28.65 -10.73
N ARG A 31 10.02 29.02 -11.98
CA ARG A 31 9.94 28.12 -13.12
C ARG A 31 11.26 27.39 -13.39
N GLU A 32 12.40 28.06 -13.27
CA GLU A 32 13.72 27.42 -13.46
C GLU A 32 13.99 26.33 -12.41
N ILE A 33 13.58 26.58 -11.17
CA ILE A 33 13.71 25.63 -10.06
C ILE A 33 12.72 24.47 -10.24
N ALA A 34 11.45 24.79 -10.51
CA ALA A 34 10.38 23.81 -10.69
C ALA A 34 10.62 22.89 -11.89
N ARG A 35 11.19 23.40 -12.99
CA ARG A 35 11.55 22.62 -14.18
C ARG A 35 12.45 21.43 -13.84
N LYS A 36 13.48 21.63 -13.00
CA LYS A 36 14.41 20.55 -12.60
C LYS A 36 13.71 19.46 -11.80
N ARG A 37 12.65 19.79 -11.05
CA ARG A 37 11.82 18.83 -10.29
C ARG A 37 10.80 18.13 -11.17
N PHE A 38 10.19 18.87 -12.09
CA PHE A 38 9.14 18.36 -12.96
C PHE A 38 9.68 17.46 -14.08
N THR A 39 10.91 17.69 -14.56
CA THR A 39 11.46 16.93 -15.70
C THR A 39 11.49 15.41 -15.44
N PRO A 40 12.00 14.90 -14.31
CA PRO A 40 11.90 13.46 -14.01
C PRO A 40 10.46 12.97 -13.92
N LEU A 41 9.56 13.75 -13.30
CA LEU A 41 8.15 13.37 -13.15
C LEU A 41 7.44 13.27 -14.51
N ALA A 42 7.68 14.24 -15.40
CA ALA A 42 7.17 14.25 -16.76
C ALA A 42 7.67 13.02 -17.55
N LEU A 43 8.92 12.59 -17.35
CA LEU A 43 9.42 11.36 -17.97
C LEU A 43 8.65 10.12 -17.50
N TRP A 44 8.39 9.99 -16.20
CA TRP A 44 7.54 8.90 -15.68
C TRP A 44 6.13 8.92 -16.28
N CYS A 45 5.53 10.10 -16.40
CA CYS A 45 4.20 10.26 -16.99
C CYS A 45 4.19 9.85 -18.46
N VAL A 46 5.15 10.36 -19.25
CA VAL A 46 5.29 10.01 -20.67
C VAL A 46 5.51 8.51 -20.87
N SER A 47 6.37 7.89 -20.05
CA SER A 47 6.59 6.45 -20.09
C SER A 47 5.33 5.66 -19.72
N ALA A 48 4.58 6.09 -18.71
CA ALA A 48 3.32 5.47 -18.32
C ALA A 48 2.27 5.58 -19.45
N ILE A 49 2.13 6.74 -20.08
CA ILE A 49 1.22 6.98 -21.23
C ILE A 49 1.59 6.07 -22.39
N ALA A 50 2.88 5.98 -22.72
CA ALA A 50 3.37 5.13 -23.81
C ALA A 50 3.07 3.65 -23.52
N LEU A 51 3.43 3.16 -22.33
CA LEU A 51 3.26 1.77 -21.95
C LEU A 51 1.78 1.38 -21.89
N THR A 52 0.96 2.16 -21.19
CA THR A 52 -0.48 1.90 -21.10
C THR A 52 -1.16 2.00 -22.47
N GLY A 53 -0.72 2.91 -23.35
CA GLY A 53 -1.20 3.02 -24.73
C GLY A 53 -0.89 1.77 -25.56
N VAL A 54 0.36 1.27 -25.50
CA VAL A 54 0.80 0.05 -26.20
C VAL A 54 0.05 -1.17 -25.68
N VAL A 55 -0.04 -1.33 -24.35
CA VAL A 55 -0.72 -2.48 -23.74
C VAL A 55 -2.22 -2.45 -24.07
N ASN A 56 -2.89 -1.30 -23.95
CA ASN A 56 -4.32 -1.20 -24.29
C ASN A 56 -4.59 -1.44 -25.78
N ALA A 57 -3.69 -0.99 -26.67
CA ALA A 57 -3.77 -1.32 -28.09
C ALA A 57 -3.62 -2.82 -28.34
N PHE A 58 -2.65 -3.48 -27.68
CA PHE A 58 -2.44 -4.92 -27.81
C PHE A 58 -3.65 -5.74 -27.35
N ILE A 59 -4.21 -5.41 -26.19
CA ILE A 59 -5.42 -6.07 -25.65
C ILE A 59 -6.59 -5.97 -26.63
N ARG A 60 -6.79 -4.81 -27.26
CA ARG A 60 -7.96 -4.55 -28.11
C ARG A 60 -7.81 -5.05 -29.54
N ILE A 61 -6.58 -5.19 -30.03
CA ILE A 61 -6.31 -5.71 -31.38
C ILE A 61 -6.39 -7.25 -31.38
N GLU A 62 -6.07 -7.92 -30.25
CA GLU A 62 -6.08 -9.39 -30.00
C GLU A 62 -5.16 -10.23 -30.93
N SER A 63 -4.99 -9.84 -32.19
CA SER A 63 -4.22 -10.57 -33.21
C SER A 63 -3.59 -9.61 -34.22
N PHE A 64 -2.39 -9.94 -34.71
CA PHE A 64 -1.70 -9.19 -35.76
C PHE A 64 -2.51 -9.06 -37.06
N ALA A 65 -3.48 -9.95 -37.31
CA ALA A 65 -4.39 -9.87 -38.44
C ALA A 65 -5.28 -8.61 -38.39
N ASN A 66 -5.63 -8.14 -37.20
CA ASN A 66 -6.51 -6.99 -36.98
C ASN A 66 -5.78 -5.64 -37.07
N ILE A 67 -4.46 -5.62 -37.33
CA ILE A 67 -3.70 -4.39 -37.50
C ILE A 67 -4.18 -3.56 -38.70
N ARG A 68 -4.72 -4.22 -39.74
CA ARG A 68 -5.28 -3.56 -40.93
C ARG A 68 -6.73 -3.11 -40.76
N SER A 69 -7.37 -3.40 -39.62
CA SER A 69 -8.70 -2.89 -39.32
C SER A 69 -8.69 -1.37 -39.14
N ASP A 70 -9.85 -0.73 -39.23
CA ASP A 70 -9.99 0.70 -38.97
C ASP A 70 -9.43 1.08 -37.59
N TYR A 71 -9.71 0.24 -36.57
CA TYR A 71 -9.14 0.38 -35.24
C TYR A 71 -7.61 0.27 -35.22
N GLY A 72 -7.04 -0.71 -35.92
CA GLY A 72 -5.59 -0.90 -36.04
C GLY A 72 -4.88 0.29 -36.71
N VAL A 73 -5.50 0.87 -37.74
CA VAL A 73 -5.00 2.10 -38.40
C VAL A 73 -5.05 3.28 -37.43
N LEU A 74 -6.13 3.45 -36.66
CA LEU A 74 -6.24 4.50 -35.64
C LEU A 74 -5.15 4.37 -34.58
N VAL A 75 -4.84 3.15 -34.13
CA VAL A 75 -3.76 2.88 -33.18
C VAL A 75 -2.39 3.26 -33.76
N ILE A 76 -2.11 2.88 -35.02
CA ILE A 76 -0.85 3.24 -35.70
C ILE A 76 -0.73 4.76 -35.82
N LEU A 77 -1.79 5.44 -36.26
CA LEU A 77 -1.81 6.89 -36.41
C LEU A 77 -1.57 7.60 -35.07
N LYS A 78 -2.28 7.16 -34.01
CA LYS A 78 -2.12 7.69 -32.65
C LYS A 78 -0.69 7.49 -32.13
N THR A 79 -0.11 6.32 -32.38
CA THR A 79 1.27 6.01 -31.99
C THR A 79 2.28 6.87 -32.75
N GLY A 80 2.09 7.03 -34.06
CA GLY A 80 2.93 7.88 -34.91
C GLY A 80 2.90 9.35 -34.47
N ILE A 81 1.71 9.89 -34.20
CA ILE A 81 1.53 11.26 -33.69
C ILE A 81 2.24 11.42 -32.34
N PHE A 82 2.09 10.46 -31.42
CA PHE A 82 2.72 10.50 -30.10
C PHE A 82 4.25 10.51 -30.21
N ILE A 83 4.83 9.63 -31.02
CA ILE A 83 6.29 9.59 -31.27
C ILE A 83 6.77 10.90 -31.90
N PHE A 84 6.04 11.42 -32.90
CA PHE A 84 6.36 12.67 -33.55
C PHE A 84 6.39 13.85 -32.57
N VAL A 85 5.40 13.94 -31.68
CA VAL A 85 5.36 14.97 -30.63
C VAL A 85 6.54 14.85 -29.66
N LEU A 86 6.90 13.63 -29.24
CA LEU A 86 8.07 13.42 -28.38
C LEU A 86 9.39 13.82 -29.08
N ALA A 87 9.52 13.49 -30.38
CA ALA A 87 10.68 13.87 -31.18
C ALA A 87 10.78 15.40 -31.34
N LEU A 88 9.66 16.07 -31.61
CA LEU A 88 9.60 17.53 -31.67
C LEU A 88 9.94 18.18 -30.33
N ALA A 89 9.42 17.64 -29.21
CA ALA A 89 9.73 18.13 -27.88
C ALA A 89 11.22 17.97 -27.54
N ALA A 90 11.82 16.82 -27.87
CA ALA A 90 13.25 16.57 -27.70
C ALA A 90 14.13 17.50 -28.57
N TYR A 91 13.73 17.70 -29.83
CA TYR A 91 14.42 18.62 -30.74
C TYR A 91 14.32 20.08 -30.28
N SER A 92 13.12 20.51 -29.88
CA SER A 92 12.84 21.84 -29.32
C SER A 92 13.71 22.12 -28.09
N ARG A 93 13.80 21.16 -27.16
CA ARG A 93 14.68 21.21 -25.97
C ARG A 93 16.16 21.38 -26.33
N LYS A 94 16.63 20.73 -27.39
CA LYS A 94 18.03 20.82 -27.84
C LYS A 94 18.32 22.14 -28.57
N LYS A 95 17.36 22.68 -29.31
CA LYS A 95 17.54 23.87 -30.18
C LYS A 95 17.29 25.20 -29.49
N LEU A 96 16.24 25.32 -28.68
CA LEU A 96 15.81 26.61 -28.11
C LEU A 96 16.65 27.04 -26.89
N GLY A 97 17.46 26.12 -26.34
CA GLY A 97 18.31 26.39 -25.18
C GLY A 97 17.53 26.88 -23.96
N GLU A 98 18.24 27.22 -22.87
CA GLU A 98 17.58 27.74 -21.66
C GLU A 98 16.97 29.13 -21.84
N GLN A 99 17.43 29.89 -22.84
CA GLN A 99 17.06 31.30 -23.05
C GLN A 99 15.65 31.51 -23.63
N ASN A 100 15.06 30.53 -24.31
CA ASN A 100 13.71 30.63 -24.92
C ASN A 100 12.68 29.68 -24.28
N PHE A 101 12.79 29.44 -22.97
CA PHE A 101 11.98 28.44 -22.27
C PHE A 101 10.46 28.66 -22.36
N THR A 102 9.98 29.91 -22.34
CA THR A 102 8.54 30.21 -22.51
C THR A 102 8.03 29.76 -23.88
N LYS A 103 8.81 29.94 -24.95
CA LYS A 103 8.43 29.47 -26.30
C LYS A 103 8.41 27.94 -26.35
N GLN A 104 9.34 27.28 -25.67
CA GLN A 104 9.35 25.82 -25.54
C GLN A 104 8.10 25.31 -24.79
N LEU A 105 7.70 25.95 -23.68
CA LEU A 105 6.49 25.57 -22.95
C LEU A 105 5.21 25.78 -23.77
N ILE A 106 5.11 26.88 -24.52
CA ILE A 106 3.97 27.12 -25.42
C ILE A 106 3.90 26.03 -26.48
N GLN A 107 5.04 25.66 -27.08
CA GLN A 107 5.11 24.56 -28.04
C GLN A 107 4.71 23.22 -27.41
N GLU A 108 5.25 22.87 -26.24
CA GLU A 108 4.88 21.64 -25.53
C GLU A 108 3.38 21.63 -25.18
N LEU A 109 2.81 22.76 -24.74
CA LEU A 109 1.38 22.88 -24.41
C LEU A 109 0.48 22.74 -25.64
N ILE A 110 0.84 23.37 -26.76
CA ILE A 110 0.11 23.22 -28.03
C ILE A 110 0.17 21.77 -28.49
N LEU A 111 1.36 21.17 -28.54
CA LEU A 111 1.54 19.78 -28.94
C LEU A 111 0.74 18.82 -28.06
N LEU A 112 0.79 19.01 -26.74
CA LEU A 112 0.03 18.21 -25.78
C LEU A 112 -1.47 18.33 -25.99
N THR A 113 -1.97 19.56 -26.15
CA THR A 113 -3.40 19.82 -26.39
C THR A 113 -3.84 19.15 -27.70
N THR A 114 -3.05 19.27 -28.76
CA THR A 114 -3.31 18.61 -30.04
C THR A 114 -3.34 17.09 -29.91
N VAL A 115 -2.35 16.48 -29.21
CA VAL A 115 -2.34 15.02 -28.97
C VAL A 115 -3.54 14.59 -28.14
N LEU A 116 -3.93 15.37 -27.14
CA LEU A 116 -5.10 15.07 -26.31
C LEU A 116 -6.38 15.09 -27.13
N VAL A 117 -6.60 16.16 -27.91
CA VAL A 117 -7.77 16.34 -28.76
C VAL A 117 -7.82 15.23 -29.82
N LEU A 118 -6.73 15.01 -30.56
CA LEU A 118 -6.64 13.93 -31.53
C LEU A 118 -6.82 12.56 -30.86
N GLY A 119 -6.26 12.35 -29.67
CA GLY A 119 -6.40 11.10 -28.92
C GLY A 119 -7.82 10.81 -28.48
N VAL A 120 -8.62 11.85 -28.19
CA VAL A 120 -10.06 11.76 -27.89
C VAL A 120 -10.84 11.45 -29.16
N PHE A 121 -10.61 12.20 -30.25
CA PHE A 121 -11.29 11.97 -31.53
C PHE A 121 -10.99 10.57 -32.11
N LEU A 122 -9.72 10.16 -32.12
CA LEU A 122 -9.28 8.83 -32.57
C LEU A 122 -9.70 7.71 -31.61
N GLY A 123 -10.06 8.05 -30.37
CA GLY A 123 -10.51 7.12 -29.34
C GLY A 123 -11.99 6.73 -29.42
N GLN A 124 -12.76 7.34 -30.33
CA GLN A 124 -14.18 7.03 -30.55
C GLN A 124 -14.41 5.82 -31.46
N GLY A 125 -13.35 5.25 -32.05
CA GLY A 125 -13.47 4.06 -32.88
C GLY A 125 -13.92 2.85 -32.05
N GLU A 126 -14.93 2.14 -32.54
CA GLU A 126 -15.37 0.89 -31.94
C GLU A 126 -14.24 -0.15 -32.07
N PRO A 127 -13.84 -0.83 -30.99
CA PRO A 127 -12.94 -1.96 -31.10
C PRO A 127 -13.59 -3.08 -31.94
N PRO A 128 -12.81 -3.97 -32.56
CA PRO A 128 -13.35 -5.13 -33.28
C PRO A 128 -14.39 -5.88 -32.42
N ALA A 129 -15.50 -6.30 -33.03
CA ALA A 129 -16.57 -7.00 -32.31
C ALA A 129 -16.03 -8.26 -31.63
N HIS A 130 -16.03 -8.27 -30.29
CA HIS A 130 -15.71 -9.46 -29.50
C HIS A 130 -16.92 -10.41 -29.53
N SER A 131 -16.68 -11.73 -29.57
CA SER A 131 -17.76 -12.69 -29.35
C SER A 131 -18.21 -12.61 -27.89
N SER A 132 -19.28 -11.86 -27.63
CA SER A 132 -19.83 -11.61 -26.30
C SER A 132 -20.50 -12.83 -25.66
N ALA A 133 -20.57 -13.97 -26.36
CA ALA A 133 -21.34 -15.14 -25.94
C ALA A 133 -20.87 -15.76 -24.61
N ASP A 134 -19.60 -15.58 -24.22
CA ASP A 134 -18.99 -16.25 -23.06
C ASP A 134 -18.60 -15.32 -21.91
N VAL A 135 -18.74 -13.99 -22.07
CA VAL A 135 -18.33 -13.01 -21.05
C VAL A 135 -19.49 -12.75 -20.09
N VAL A 136 -19.24 -12.93 -18.79
CA VAL A 136 -20.21 -12.58 -17.77
C VAL A 136 -20.13 -11.06 -17.55
N GLU A 137 -21.18 -10.35 -17.98
CA GLU A 137 -21.21 -8.88 -17.99
C GLU A 137 -20.87 -8.26 -16.62
N ALA A 138 -21.33 -8.88 -15.53
CA ALA A 138 -21.08 -8.42 -14.16
C ALA A 138 -19.59 -8.40 -13.76
N ILE A 139 -18.78 -9.32 -14.27
CA ILE A 139 -17.35 -9.45 -13.92
C ILE A 139 -16.41 -9.05 -15.08
N GLY A 140 -16.95 -8.90 -16.29
CA GLY A 140 -16.20 -8.49 -17.47
C GLY A 140 -15.17 -9.50 -17.96
N ILE A 141 -15.26 -10.75 -17.50
CA ILE A 141 -14.38 -11.86 -17.87
C ILE A 141 -15.21 -13.09 -18.24
N LYS A 142 -14.59 -14.07 -18.91
CA LYS A 142 -15.21 -15.36 -19.16
C LYS A 142 -15.42 -16.10 -17.84
N MET A 143 -16.56 -16.77 -17.68
CA MET A 143 -16.84 -17.57 -16.49
C MET A 143 -15.74 -18.65 -16.31
N PRO A 144 -14.99 -18.65 -15.19
CA PRO A 144 -13.97 -19.66 -14.96
C PRO A 144 -14.60 -21.05 -14.78
N GLU A 145 -13.92 -22.06 -15.32
CA GLU A 145 -14.28 -23.47 -15.15
C GLU A 145 -14.11 -23.92 -13.69
N SER A 146 -14.47 -25.17 -13.36
CA SER A 146 -14.32 -25.69 -12.00
C SER A 146 -12.89 -25.52 -11.47
N PRO A 147 -12.70 -25.07 -10.21
CA PRO A 147 -11.38 -24.86 -9.65
C PRO A 147 -10.61 -26.18 -9.59
N THR A 148 -9.39 -26.16 -10.10
CA THR A 148 -8.40 -27.25 -9.95
C THR A 148 -7.11 -26.66 -9.40
N LEU A 149 -6.23 -27.49 -8.86
CA LEU A 149 -4.94 -27.01 -8.35
C LEU A 149 -4.12 -26.28 -9.43
N SER A 150 -4.15 -26.78 -10.67
CA SER A 150 -3.44 -26.13 -11.79
C SER A 150 -4.04 -24.77 -12.12
N ARG A 151 -5.37 -24.65 -12.23
CA ARG A 151 -6.03 -23.37 -12.47
C ARG A 151 -5.78 -22.38 -11.34
N LEU A 152 -5.91 -22.82 -10.09
CA LEU A 152 -5.64 -21.95 -8.94
C LEU A 152 -4.21 -21.41 -8.95
N LEU A 153 -3.21 -22.23 -9.28
CA LEU A 153 -1.81 -21.83 -9.28
C LEU A 153 -1.39 -20.98 -10.49
N PHE A 154 -1.98 -21.22 -11.66
CA PHE A 154 -1.46 -20.69 -12.94
C PHE A 154 -2.44 -19.82 -13.73
N GLU A 155 -3.73 -19.85 -13.42
CA GLU A 155 -4.69 -18.92 -14.01
C GLU A 155 -4.36 -17.50 -13.54
N TYR A 156 -4.48 -16.53 -14.44
CA TYR A 156 -4.01 -15.17 -14.18
C TYR A 156 -4.80 -14.18 -15.04
N GLU A 157 -5.60 -13.34 -14.39
CA GLU A 157 -6.39 -12.28 -15.02
C GLU A 157 -5.94 -10.91 -14.51
N PRO A 158 -5.19 -10.13 -15.30
CA PRO A 158 -4.47 -8.98 -14.77
C PRO A 158 -5.38 -7.76 -14.55
N ASP A 159 -5.32 -7.16 -13.38
CA ASP A 159 -5.82 -5.82 -13.10
C ASP A 159 -4.73 -4.77 -13.40
N GLY A 160 -5.01 -3.91 -14.38
CA GLY A 160 -4.03 -2.95 -14.87
C GLY A 160 -3.66 -1.86 -13.87
N LEU A 161 -4.57 -1.49 -12.97
CA LEU A 161 -4.32 -0.46 -11.96
C LEU A 161 -3.49 -1.04 -10.81
N PHE A 162 -3.86 -2.21 -10.28
CA PHE A 162 -3.09 -2.89 -9.25
C PHE A 162 -1.68 -3.22 -9.74
N LEU A 163 -1.53 -3.77 -10.95
CA LEU A 163 -0.20 -4.04 -11.50
C LEU A 163 0.65 -2.79 -11.63
N ALA A 164 0.08 -1.68 -12.10
CA ALA A 164 0.81 -0.42 -12.18
C ALA A 164 1.28 0.07 -10.79
N LEU A 165 0.42 -0.05 -9.77
CA LEU A 165 0.77 0.30 -8.39
C LEU A 165 1.87 -0.62 -7.82
N LEU A 166 1.80 -1.93 -8.06
CA LEU A 166 2.81 -2.89 -7.63
C LEU A 166 4.16 -2.65 -8.33
N ILE A 167 4.14 -2.45 -9.65
CA ILE A 167 5.35 -2.11 -10.43
C ILE A 167 5.98 -0.82 -9.90
N LEU A 168 5.16 0.20 -9.63
CA LEU A 168 5.65 1.45 -9.05
C LEU A 168 6.27 1.23 -7.66
N ALA A 169 5.62 0.47 -6.79
CA ALA A 169 6.13 0.14 -5.46
C ALA A 169 7.48 -0.61 -5.54
N VAL A 170 7.58 -1.62 -6.42
CA VAL A 170 8.82 -2.37 -6.66
C VAL A 170 9.92 -1.46 -7.21
N ALA A 171 9.61 -0.63 -8.22
CA ALA A 171 10.58 0.28 -8.82
C ALA A 171 11.14 1.27 -7.79
N LEU A 172 10.28 1.83 -6.92
CA LEU A 172 10.70 2.73 -5.85
C LEU A 172 11.53 2.01 -4.78
N TYR A 173 11.15 0.80 -4.39
CA TYR A 173 11.89 -0.01 -3.42
C TYR A 173 13.28 -0.39 -3.94
N VAL A 174 13.36 -0.94 -5.16
CA VAL A 174 14.63 -1.30 -5.82
C VAL A 174 15.51 -0.05 -5.98
N LYS A 175 14.94 1.08 -6.40
CA LYS A 175 15.68 2.36 -6.46
C LYS A 175 16.24 2.77 -5.11
N GLY A 176 15.47 2.63 -4.03
CA GLY A 176 15.94 2.88 -2.67
C GLY A 176 17.14 2.01 -2.31
N VAL A 177 17.04 0.69 -2.54
CA VAL A 177 18.13 -0.26 -2.27
C VAL A 177 19.37 0.06 -3.10
N MET A 178 19.21 0.38 -4.40
CA MET A 178 20.32 0.79 -5.27
C MET A 178 21.01 2.06 -4.78
N ILE A 179 20.25 3.05 -4.29
CA ILE A 179 20.80 4.30 -3.75
C ILE A 179 21.65 4.01 -2.49
N LEU A 180 21.17 3.17 -1.58
CA LEU A 180 21.93 2.78 -0.39
C LEU A 180 23.19 2.00 -0.75
N SER A 181 23.06 1.00 -1.63
CA SER A 181 24.19 0.18 -2.06
C SER A 181 25.28 1.01 -2.73
N LYS A 182 24.92 1.99 -3.58
CA LYS A 182 25.89 2.90 -4.22
C LYS A 182 26.61 3.82 -3.23
N ARG A 183 26.02 4.07 -2.06
CA ARG A 183 26.63 4.85 -0.96
C ARG A 183 27.52 3.99 -0.05
N GLY A 184 27.56 2.67 -0.26
CA GLY A 184 28.28 1.73 0.63
C GLY A 184 27.46 1.26 1.83
N ASP A 185 26.18 1.65 1.94
CA ASP A 185 25.29 1.21 3.01
C ASP A 185 24.75 -0.19 2.74
N LYS A 186 24.87 -1.10 3.72
CA LYS A 186 24.26 -2.43 3.62
C LYS A 186 22.75 -2.37 3.91
N TRP A 187 21.96 -2.97 3.02
CA TRP A 187 20.53 -3.22 3.25
C TRP A 187 20.29 -4.72 3.54
N PRO A 188 19.61 -5.09 4.63
CA PRO A 188 19.39 -6.50 4.96
C PRO A 188 18.57 -7.21 3.87
N ILE A 189 19.11 -8.32 3.32
CA ILE A 189 18.46 -9.09 2.24
C ILE A 189 17.07 -9.59 2.68
N GLY A 190 16.93 -9.99 3.95
CA GLY A 190 15.65 -10.44 4.50
C GLY A 190 14.51 -9.42 4.36
N ARG A 191 14.81 -8.11 4.38
CA ARG A 191 13.81 -7.06 4.13
C ARG A 191 13.36 -7.05 2.67
N THR A 192 14.29 -7.17 1.73
CA THR A 192 13.97 -7.27 0.30
C THR A 192 13.16 -8.54 0.00
N VAL A 193 13.50 -9.67 0.61
CA VAL A 193 12.74 -10.92 0.46
C VAL A 193 11.33 -10.76 1.03
N ALA A 194 11.17 -10.21 2.24
CA ALA A 194 9.86 -9.98 2.83
C ALA A 194 8.99 -9.04 1.98
N PHE A 195 9.57 -7.94 1.48
CA PHE A 195 8.88 -7.03 0.57
C PHE A 195 8.46 -7.73 -0.73
N ALA A 196 9.34 -8.53 -1.34
CA ALA A 196 9.03 -9.28 -2.55
C ALA A 196 7.88 -10.29 -2.31
N LEU A 197 7.92 -11.03 -1.20
CA LEU A 197 6.83 -11.94 -0.81
C LEU A 197 5.51 -11.20 -0.59
N GLY A 198 5.55 -10.02 0.04
CA GLY A 198 4.38 -9.15 0.20
C GLY A 198 3.80 -8.71 -1.15
N ILE A 199 4.64 -8.25 -2.07
CA ILE A 199 4.22 -7.87 -3.43
C ILE A 199 3.63 -9.06 -4.19
N THR A 200 4.28 -10.22 -4.15
CA THR A 200 3.79 -11.44 -4.81
C THR A 200 2.46 -11.91 -4.21
N ALA A 201 2.28 -11.82 -2.89
CA ALA A 201 1.02 -12.15 -2.24
C ALA A 201 -0.13 -11.22 -2.68
N ILE A 202 0.13 -9.91 -2.82
CA ILE A 202 -0.86 -8.95 -3.35
C ILE A 202 -1.20 -9.29 -4.79
N ASP A 203 -0.18 -9.50 -5.64
CA ASP A 203 -0.36 -9.83 -7.05
C ASP A 203 -1.18 -11.11 -7.23
N TYR A 204 -0.85 -12.17 -6.51
CA TYR A 204 -1.56 -13.44 -6.60
C TYR A 204 -3.00 -13.35 -6.09
N ALA A 205 -3.26 -12.59 -5.02
CA ALA A 205 -4.61 -12.41 -4.47
C ALA A 205 -5.53 -11.62 -5.41
N VAL A 206 -4.99 -10.64 -6.15
CA VAL A 206 -5.79 -9.79 -7.05
C VAL A 206 -5.84 -10.33 -8.47
N ASN A 207 -4.69 -10.74 -9.01
CA ASN A 207 -4.51 -11.05 -10.43
C ASN A 207 -4.35 -12.56 -10.70
N GLY A 208 -3.91 -13.34 -9.71
CA GLY A 208 -3.74 -14.79 -9.86
C GLY A 208 -5.05 -15.55 -9.85
N GLY A 209 -4.98 -16.89 -9.89
CA GLY A 209 -6.16 -17.75 -9.87
C GLY A 209 -7.05 -17.45 -8.67
N LEU A 210 -6.45 -17.13 -7.52
CA LEU A 210 -7.19 -16.70 -6.35
C LEU A 210 -8.07 -15.47 -6.61
N GLY A 211 -7.57 -14.45 -7.32
CA GLY A 211 -8.34 -13.28 -7.74
C GLY A 211 -9.43 -13.60 -8.76
N VAL A 212 -9.15 -14.52 -9.69
CA VAL A 212 -10.13 -15.00 -10.69
C VAL A 212 -11.33 -15.65 -10.01
N TYR A 213 -11.10 -16.62 -9.11
CA TYR A 213 -12.19 -17.29 -8.41
C TYR A 213 -12.87 -16.41 -7.34
N ALA A 214 -12.17 -15.43 -6.80
CA ALA A 214 -12.72 -14.48 -5.82
C ALA A 214 -13.86 -13.61 -6.39
N GLN A 215 -13.93 -13.44 -7.71
CA GLN A 215 -15.01 -12.70 -8.36
C GLN A 215 -16.33 -13.47 -8.42
N VAL A 216 -16.30 -14.80 -8.27
CA VAL A 216 -17.45 -15.68 -8.52
C VAL A 216 -17.81 -16.57 -7.33
N ALA A 217 -16.97 -16.67 -6.31
CA ALA A 217 -17.23 -17.48 -5.12
C ALA A 217 -16.77 -16.81 -3.83
N PHE A 218 -17.63 -16.87 -2.81
CA PHE A 218 -17.40 -16.22 -1.53
C PHE A 218 -16.20 -16.83 -0.78
N SER A 219 -16.02 -18.15 -0.84
CA SER A 219 -14.87 -18.81 -0.21
C SER A 219 -13.53 -18.35 -0.77
N PHE A 220 -13.42 -18.23 -2.09
CA PHE A 220 -12.23 -17.69 -2.75
C PHE A 220 -12.07 -16.19 -2.51
N HIS A 221 -13.17 -15.44 -2.48
CA HIS A 221 -13.16 -14.04 -2.06
C HIS A 221 -12.54 -13.92 -0.67
N MET A 222 -12.98 -14.74 0.29
CA MET A 222 -12.45 -14.70 1.65
C MET A 222 -10.96 -15.05 1.69
N ILE A 223 -10.49 -16.05 0.94
CA ILE A 223 -9.06 -16.38 0.86
C ILE A 223 -8.27 -15.18 0.30
N SER A 224 -8.69 -14.61 -0.84
CA SER A 224 -8.05 -13.46 -1.48
C SER A 224 -7.98 -12.27 -0.51
N HIS A 225 -9.11 -11.95 0.09
CA HIS A 225 -9.26 -10.84 0.99
C HIS A 225 -8.44 -11.02 2.27
N MET A 226 -8.32 -12.25 2.81
CA MET A 226 -7.45 -12.54 3.94
C MET A 226 -5.96 -12.42 3.58
N VAL A 227 -5.55 -12.86 2.39
CA VAL A 227 -4.16 -12.66 1.92
C VAL A 227 -3.84 -11.17 1.86
N LEU A 228 -4.75 -10.35 1.32
CA LEU A 228 -4.58 -8.89 1.26
C LEU A 228 -4.62 -8.23 2.65
N ALA A 229 -5.48 -8.69 3.54
CA ALA A 229 -5.70 -8.09 4.85
C ALA A 229 -4.62 -8.47 5.88
N THR A 230 -3.95 -9.62 5.73
CA THR A 230 -3.02 -10.13 6.75
C THR A 230 -1.65 -10.51 6.18
N LEU A 231 -1.57 -11.48 5.27
CA LEU A 231 -0.31 -12.06 4.83
C LEU A 231 0.58 -11.08 4.05
N ALA A 232 0.01 -10.39 3.07
CA ALA A 232 0.70 -9.36 2.29
C ALA A 232 1.21 -8.21 3.18
N PRO A 233 0.38 -7.60 4.05
CA PRO A 233 0.81 -6.59 5.02
C PRO A 233 2.03 -6.95 5.84
N ILE A 234 2.12 -8.17 6.36
CA ILE A 234 3.27 -8.64 7.13
C ILE A 234 4.55 -8.54 6.28
N GLY A 235 4.53 -9.04 5.05
CA GLY A 235 5.67 -8.97 4.13
C GLY A 235 6.08 -7.53 3.82
N ILE A 236 5.10 -6.66 3.52
CA ILE A 236 5.34 -5.25 3.22
C ILE A 236 5.96 -4.52 4.42
N VAL A 237 5.41 -4.70 5.62
CA VAL A 237 5.88 -4.06 6.86
C VAL A 237 7.29 -4.52 7.23
N LEU A 238 7.58 -5.81 7.12
CA LEU A 238 8.92 -6.37 7.38
C LEU A 238 9.95 -5.92 6.33
N GLY A 239 9.50 -5.47 5.16
CA GLY A 239 10.31 -4.80 4.14
C GLY A 239 10.90 -3.46 4.57
N ALA A 240 10.41 -2.85 5.66
CA ALA A 240 10.83 -1.53 6.14
C ALA A 240 10.77 -0.40 5.08
N PRO A 241 9.68 -0.29 4.28
CA PRO A 241 9.59 0.66 3.18
C PRO A 241 9.71 2.11 3.65
N ILE A 242 9.22 2.46 4.86
CA ILE A 242 9.31 3.82 5.39
C ILE A 242 10.76 4.15 5.74
N THR A 243 11.48 3.23 6.38
CA THR A 243 12.92 3.38 6.67
C THR A 243 13.71 3.57 5.39
N LEU A 244 13.44 2.73 4.38
CA LEU A 244 14.12 2.83 3.09
C LEU A 244 13.86 4.20 2.43
N ALA A 245 12.60 4.64 2.42
CA ALA A 245 12.21 5.95 1.92
C ALA A 245 12.92 7.07 2.68
N LEU A 246 12.88 7.09 4.01
CA LEU A 246 13.52 8.14 4.81
C LEU A 246 15.05 8.18 4.67
N ARG A 247 15.71 7.05 4.37
CA ARG A 247 17.16 7.00 4.13
C ARG A 247 17.58 7.42 2.73
N THR A 248 16.66 7.39 1.76
CA THR A 248 16.97 7.58 0.33
C THR A 248 16.33 8.81 -0.29
N LEU A 249 15.22 9.29 0.27
CA LEU A 249 14.51 10.47 -0.19
C LEU A 249 15.39 11.73 -0.06
N PRO A 250 15.38 12.62 -1.07
CA PRO A 250 16.12 13.87 -1.02
C PRO A 250 15.71 14.75 0.16
N ILE A 251 16.71 15.34 0.81
CA ILE A 251 16.54 16.41 1.80
C ILE A 251 16.28 17.72 1.05
N GLY A 252 15.65 18.70 1.71
CA GLY A 252 15.55 20.07 1.21
C GLY A 252 16.92 20.66 0.87
N ARG A 253 16.98 21.47 -0.19
CA ARG A 253 18.24 22.04 -0.69
C ARG A 253 18.66 23.30 0.06
N THR A 254 17.69 24.02 0.61
CA THR A 254 17.86 25.25 1.38
C THR A 254 17.21 25.08 2.76
N GLN A 255 17.51 25.97 3.70
CA GLN A 255 16.91 25.94 5.03
C GLN A 255 15.39 26.18 5.00
N ASP A 256 14.90 26.93 4.00
CA ASP A 256 13.47 27.20 3.82
C ASP A 256 12.73 26.09 3.06
N GLU A 257 13.45 25.17 2.39
CA GLU A 257 12.85 24.08 1.65
C GLU A 257 12.73 22.82 2.53
N ARG A 258 11.50 22.34 2.75
CA ARG A 258 11.27 21.11 3.52
C ARG A 258 11.75 19.84 2.81
N GLY A 259 11.65 19.81 1.48
CA GLY A 259 11.99 18.66 0.63
C GLY A 259 11.05 17.45 0.82
N VAL A 260 11.14 16.46 -0.07
CA VAL A 260 10.24 15.27 -0.04
C VAL A 260 10.40 14.49 1.25
N ARG A 261 11.64 14.31 1.72
CA ARG A 261 11.92 13.67 3.02
C ARG A 261 11.31 14.45 4.18
N GLY A 262 11.40 15.78 4.19
CA GLY A 262 10.85 16.59 5.27
C GLY A 262 9.32 16.60 5.30
N TYR A 263 8.65 16.52 4.14
CA TYR A 263 7.20 16.29 4.10
C TYR A 263 6.82 14.89 4.60
N ALA A 264 7.57 13.85 4.21
CA ALA A 264 7.35 12.50 4.74
C ALA A 264 7.49 12.46 6.28
N ILE A 265 8.53 13.09 6.82
CA ILE A 265 8.74 13.23 8.27
C ILE A 265 7.59 14.02 8.92
N ALA A 266 7.13 15.11 8.29
CA ALA A 266 6.03 15.91 8.81
C ALA A 266 4.71 15.15 8.87
N ILE A 267 4.40 14.35 7.84
CA ILE A 267 3.23 13.48 7.80
C ILE A 267 3.35 12.43 8.90
N LEU A 268 4.51 11.78 9.03
CA LEU A 268 4.74 10.76 10.07
C LEU A 268 4.55 11.34 11.47
N HIS A 269 5.03 12.55 11.75
CA HIS A 269 4.89 13.18 13.08
C HIS A 269 3.61 14.02 13.23
N SER A 270 2.67 13.94 12.30
CA SER A 270 1.41 14.67 12.39
C SER A 270 0.50 14.11 13.49
N ARG A 271 -0.41 14.95 14.00
CA ARG A 271 -1.44 14.52 14.97
C ARG A 271 -2.30 13.39 14.39
N TYR A 272 -2.65 13.48 13.12
CA TYR A 272 -3.42 12.45 12.43
C TYR A 272 -2.68 11.11 12.43
N SER A 273 -1.39 11.10 12.04
CA SER A 273 -0.54 9.90 12.08
C SER A 273 -0.48 9.32 13.49
N SER A 274 -0.30 10.16 14.51
CA SER A 274 -0.30 9.74 15.92
C SER A 274 -1.61 9.03 16.31
N ILE A 275 -2.77 9.53 15.88
CA ILE A 275 -4.07 8.92 16.19
C ILE A 275 -4.25 7.57 15.49
N ILE A 276 -4.01 7.50 14.18
CA ILE A 276 -4.26 6.27 13.40
C ILE A 276 -3.23 5.17 13.70
N THR A 277 -2.00 5.53 14.07
CA THR A 277 -0.93 4.58 14.42
C THR A 277 -0.96 4.15 15.88
N HIS A 278 -1.97 4.57 16.66
CA HIS A 278 -2.23 4.00 17.96
C HIS A 278 -2.79 2.57 17.80
N PRO A 279 -2.32 1.54 18.54
CA PRO A 279 -2.73 0.15 18.34
C PRO A 279 -4.24 -0.08 18.39
N VAL A 280 -4.95 0.62 19.29
CA VAL A 280 -6.41 0.54 19.40
C VAL A 280 -7.09 1.11 18.16
N SER A 281 -6.61 2.24 17.62
CA SER A 281 -7.16 2.83 16.40
C SER A 281 -6.95 1.90 15.21
N ALA A 282 -5.75 1.34 15.07
CA ALA A 282 -5.44 0.38 14.01
C ALA A 282 -6.33 -0.87 14.09
N LEU A 283 -6.54 -1.40 15.30
CA LEU A 283 -7.47 -2.50 15.56
C LEU A 283 -8.91 -2.13 15.18
N ILE A 284 -9.41 -0.97 15.63
CA ILE A 284 -10.77 -0.51 15.31
C ILE A 284 -10.94 -0.35 13.81
N ILE A 285 -10.00 0.31 13.12
CA ILE A 285 -10.05 0.50 11.67
C ILE A 285 -10.11 -0.85 10.96
N PHE A 286 -9.33 -1.83 11.39
CA PHE A 286 -9.32 -3.15 10.79
C PHE A 286 -10.61 -3.93 11.07
N GLU A 287 -10.92 -4.15 12.35
CA GLU A 287 -12.04 -5.00 12.79
C GLU A 287 -13.40 -4.36 12.50
N ALA A 288 -13.61 -3.08 12.84
CA ALA A 288 -14.91 -2.44 12.60
C ALA A 288 -15.24 -2.37 11.11
N SER A 289 -14.22 -2.28 10.24
CA SER A 289 -14.43 -2.35 8.79
C SER A 289 -14.88 -3.73 8.32
N LEU A 290 -14.42 -4.82 8.93
CA LEU A 290 -14.93 -6.17 8.64
C LEU A 290 -16.42 -6.25 8.96
N PHE A 291 -16.82 -5.78 10.15
CA PHE A 291 -18.24 -5.78 10.52
C PHE A 291 -19.08 -4.88 9.61
N ALA A 292 -18.59 -3.67 9.33
CA ALA A 292 -19.27 -2.74 8.42
C ALA A 292 -19.41 -3.32 7.01
N LEU A 293 -18.39 -4.02 6.51
CA LEU A 293 -18.43 -4.63 5.19
C LEU A 293 -19.51 -5.72 5.12
N TYR A 294 -19.45 -6.72 6.00
CA TYR A 294 -20.23 -7.96 5.85
C TYR A 294 -21.57 -7.97 6.58
N PHE A 295 -21.80 -7.11 7.59
CA PHE A 295 -23.08 -7.01 8.29
C PHE A 295 -23.91 -5.79 7.85
N THR A 296 -23.53 -5.15 6.75
CA THR A 296 -24.35 -4.13 6.08
C THR A 296 -24.43 -4.45 4.58
N ASN A 297 -25.20 -3.66 3.82
CA ASN A 297 -25.26 -3.80 2.35
C ASN A 297 -23.98 -3.34 1.62
N LEU A 298 -22.94 -2.94 2.35
CA LEU A 298 -21.70 -2.43 1.78
C LEU A 298 -20.97 -3.50 0.95
N PHE A 299 -20.97 -4.77 1.39
CA PHE A 299 -20.34 -5.85 0.63
C PHE A 299 -20.99 -6.03 -0.75
N ASN A 300 -22.31 -6.19 -0.81
CA ASN A 300 -23.05 -6.26 -2.08
C ASN A 300 -22.70 -5.07 -2.99
N TRP A 301 -22.85 -3.83 -2.46
CA TRP A 301 -22.58 -2.62 -3.24
C TRP A 301 -21.15 -2.58 -3.79
N LEU A 302 -20.14 -2.85 -2.96
CA LEU A 302 -18.75 -2.85 -3.42
C LEU A 302 -18.47 -3.96 -4.44
N MET A 303 -19.12 -5.12 -4.30
CA MET A 303 -18.99 -6.22 -5.25
C MET A 303 -19.69 -5.94 -6.60
N SER A 304 -20.76 -5.15 -6.61
CA SER A 304 -21.45 -4.81 -7.88
C SER A 304 -20.65 -3.85 -8.77
N TYR A 305 -19.64 -3.16 -8.23
CA TYR A 305 -18.87 -2.16 -8.97
C TYR A 305 -17.37 -2.47 -8.99
N HIS A 306 -16.75 -2.40 -10.16
CA HIS A 306 -15.30 -2.61 -10.31
C HIS A 306 -14.46 -1.70 -9.40
N PHE A 307 -14.84 -0.42 -9.27
CA PHE A 307 -14.17 0.50 -8.33
C PHE A 307 -14.41 0.11 -6.87
N GLY A 308 -15.59 -0.45 -6.56
CA GLY A 308 -15.95 -0.91 -5.22
C GLY A 308 -15.03 -2.04 -4.77
N HIS A 309 -14.87 -3.08 -5.59
CA HIS A 309 -13.90 -4.16 -5.38
C HIS A 309 -12.47 -3.64 -5.16
N PHE A 310 -12.03 -2.70 -6.00
CA PHE A 310 -10.71 -2.08 -5.87
C PHE A 310 -10.53 -1.40 -4.51
N PHE A 311 -11.49 -0.56 -4.10
CA PHE A 311 -11.42 0.15 -2.82
C PHE A 311 -11.57 -0.80 -1.62
N MET A 312 -12.36 -1.87 -1.74
CA MET A 312 -12.44 -2.92 -0.74
C MET A 312 -11.05 -3.53 -0.52
N GLY A 313 -10.44 -4.09 -1.57
CA GLY A 313 -9.12 -4.71 -1.47
C GLY A 313 -8.04 -3.73 -0.99
N LEU A 314 -8.06 -2.48 -1.49
CA LEU A 314 -7.11 -1.44 -1.06
C LEU A 314 -7.29 -1.08 0.42
N HIS A 315 -8.52 -0.94 0.90
CA HIS A 315 -8.81 -0.61 2.30
C HIS A 315 -8.29 -1.69 3.25
N PHE A 316 -8.55 -2.96 2.94
CA PHE A 316 -8.10 -4.06 3.79
C PHE A 316 -6.59 -4.30 3.71
N LEU A 317 -5.97 -4.07 2.54
CA LEU A 317 -4.52 -4.02 2.42
C LEU A 317 -3.90 -2.91 3.28
N LEU A 318 -4.44 -1.69 3.22
CA LEU A 318 -3.91 -0.55 3.96
C LEU A 318 -4.16 -0.65 5.46
N SER A 319 -5.35 -1.09 5.88
CA SER A 319 -5.67 -1.30 7.30
C SER A 319 -4.87 -2.46 7.89
N GLY A 320 -4.65 -3.54 7.12
CA GLY A 320 -3.72 -4.61 7.48
C GLY A 320 -2.30 -4.07 7.64
N ILE A 321 -1.77 -3.32 6.66
CA ILE A 321 -0.44 -2.69 6.74
C ILE A 321 -0.36 -1.84 8.00
N LEU A 322 -1.39 -1.05 8.31
CA LEU A 322 -1.45 -0.21 9.51
C LEU A 322 -1.40 -1.05 10.79
N LEU A 323 -2.23 -2.10 10.92
CA LEU A 323 -2.26 -2.97 12.09
C LEU A 323 -0.90 -3.65 12.31
N PHE A 324 -0.35 -4.31 11.29
CA PHE A 324 0.94 -4.99 11.43
C PHE A 324 2.11 -4.02 11.58
N PHE A 325 2.04 -2.81 11.00
CA PHE A 325 3.02 -1.74 11.23
C PHE A 325 3.10 -1.36 12.71
N VAL A 326 1.95 -1.23 13.39
CA VAL A 326 1.93 -0.84 14.81
C VAL A 326 2.35 -1.98 15.74
N ILE A 327 2.06 -3.22 15.37
CA ILE A 327 2.34 -4.40 16.21
C ILE A 327 3.79 -4.89 16.03
N ILE A 328 4.17 -5.26 14.80
CA ILE A 328 5.46 -5.91 14.48
C ILE A 328 6.39 -5.04 13.63
N GLY A 329 5.97 -3.83 13.26
CA GLY A 329 6.71 -2.96 12.36
C GLY A 329 8.12 -2.62 12.85
N VAL A 330 9.06 -2.69 11.91
CA VAL A 330 10.47 -2.31 12.11
C VAL A 330 10.75 -0.86 11.73
N ASP A 331 9.78 -0.21 11.09
CA ASP A 331 9.82 1.17 10.65
C ASP A 331 9.58 2.15 11.82
N PRO A 332 10.06 3.40 11.71
CA PRO A 332 9.87 4.39 12.77
C PRO A 332 8.38 4.71 12.95
N THR A 333 7.89 4.56 14.18
CA THR A 333 6.54 4.91 14.59
C THR A 333 6.53 6.15 15.49
N PRO A 334 5.51 7.03 15.39
CA PRO A 334 5.36 8.19 16.28
C PRO A 334 5.17 7.80 17.74
N GLN A 335 4.55 6.64 17.99
CA GLN A 335 4.24 6.15 19.33
C GLN A 335 4.85 4.77 19.57
N LYS A 336 5.66 4.66 20.62
CA LYS A 336 6.19 3.37 21.07
C LYS A 336 5.23 2.75 22.07
N SER A 337 4.46 1.76 21.61
CA SER A 337 3.60 0.97 22.49
C SER A 337 4.41 -0.13 23.20
N PRO A 338 4.22 -0.35 24.52
CA PRO A 338 4.83 -1.46 25.24
C PRO A 338 4.48 -2.82 24.62
N PHE A 339 5.38 -3.79 24.68
CA PHE A 339 5.17 -5.11 24.06
C PHE A 339 3.92 -5.82 24.60
N ILE A 340 3.71 -5.79 25.93
CA ILE A 340 2.53 -6.38 26.57
C ILE A 340 1.24 -5.77 26.01
N PHE A 341 1.20 -4.46 25.79
CA PHE A 341 0.02 -3.82 25.23
C PHE A 341 -0.27 -4.32 23.80
N ARG A 342 0.75 -4.48 22.97
CA ARG A 342 0.60 -5.07 21.62
C ARG A 342 0.11 -6.50 21.66
N ILE A 343 0.62 -7.31 22.60
CA ILE A 343 0.18 -8.69 22.83
C ILE A 343 -1.32 -8.72 23.20
N VAL A 344 -1.76 -7.86 24.11
CA VAL A 344 -3.18 -7.74 24.48
C VAL A 344 -4.03 -7.37 23.26
N ILE A 345 -3.59 -6.40 22.45
CA ILE A 345 -4.28 -6.01 21.22
C ILE A 345 -4.44 -7.19 20.25
N LEU A 346 -3.42 -8.04 20.10
CA LEU A 346 -3.51 -9.24 19.27
C LEU A 346 -4.50 -10.27 19.82
N PHE A 347 -4.55 -10.50 21.13
CA PHE A 347 -5.56 -11.37 21.73
C PHE A 347 -6.99 -10.85 21.54
N VAL A 348 -7.17 -9.53 21.68
CA VAL A 348 -8.46 -8.88 21.39
C VAL A 348 -8.82 -9.07 19.92
N ALA A 349 -7.88 -8.88 19.00
CA ALA A 349 -8.09 -9.11 17.57
C ALA A 349 -8.54 -10.55 17.27
N ILE A 350 -7.82 -11.55 17.80
CA ILE A 350 -8.20 -12.98 17.66
C ILE A 350 -9.64 -13.20 18.14
N SER A 351 -9.99 -12.65 19.31
CA SER A 351 -11.32 -12.83 19.90
C SER A 351 -12.43 -12.20 19.05
N ILE A 352 -12.23 -10.97 18.57
CA ILE A 352 -13.19 -10.26 17.74
C ILE A 352 -13.36 -10.96 16.39
N HIS A 353 -12.26 -11.37 15.76
CA HIS A 353 -12.28 -12.05 14.47
C HIS A 353 -12.94 -13.44 14.58
N ALA A 354 -12.63 -14.22 15.63
CA ALA A 354 -13.28 -15.49 15.86
C ALA A 354 -14.81 -15.34 15.99
N PHE A 355 -15.27 -14.31 16.72
CA PHE A 355 -16.69 -13.99 16.81
C PHE A 355 -17.28 -13.60 15.45
N PHE A 356 -16.60 -12.77 14.67
CA PHE A 356 -16.99 -12.40 13.30
C PHE A 356 -17.21 -13.64 12.42
N SER A 357 -16.25 -14.57 12.40
CA SER A 357 -16.35 -15.78 11.59
C SER A 357 -17.47 -16.70 12.04
N VAL A 358 -17.65 -16.91 13.35
CA VAL A 358 -18.75 -17.73 13.90
C VAL A 358 -20.11 -17.13 13.56
N ALA A 359 -20.25 -15.80 13.66
CA ALA A 359 -21.47 -15.11 13.29
C ALA A 359 -21.80 -15.29 11.80
N LEU A 360 -20.78 -15.20 10.92
CA LEU A 360 -20.95 -15.41 9.49
C LEU A 360 -21.27 -16.88 9.14
N MET A 361 -20.65 -17.86 9.81
CA MET A 361 -20.99 -19.29 9.69
C MET A 361 -22.41 -19.60 10.15
N SER A 362 -22.89 -18.87 11.16
CA SER A 362 -24.22 -19.04 11.74
C SER A 362 -25.31 -18.32 10.94
N SER A 363 -24.94 -17.46 9.98
CA SER A 363 -25.91 -16.76 9.14
C SER A 363 -26.70 -17.73 8.28
N SER A 364 -28.02 -17.52 8.23
CA SER A 364 -28.93 -18.18 7.30
C SER A 364 -29.20 -17.36 6.03
N GLN A 365 -28.60 -16.16 5.93
CA GLN A 365 -28.75 -15.23 4.82
C GLN A 365 -27.40 -15.02 4.11
N LEU A 366 -27.47 -14.77 2.80
CA LEU A 366 -26.30 -14.43 2.01
C LEU A 366 -25.91 -12.97 2.28
N VAL A 367 -24.68 -12.73 2.74
CA VAL A 367 -24.18 -11.38 3.05
C VAL A 367 -23.85 -10.54 1.82
N ASP A 368 -23.72 -11.20 0.67
CA ASP A 368 -23.50 -10.59 -0.64
C ASP A 368 -24.77 -10.03 -1.28
N GLY A 369 -25.93 -10.19 -0.62
CA GLY A 369 -27.22 -9.74 -1.14
C GLY A 369 -27.66 -10.45 -2.43
N GLY A 370 -27.06 -11.59 -2.77
CA GLY A 370 -27.37 -12.35 -3.99
C GLY A 370 -26.41 -12.12 -5.16
N TYR A 371 -25.36 -11.30 -5.01
CA TYR A 371 -24.37 -11.04 -6.07
C TYR A 371 -23.80 -12.31 -6.72
N PHE A 372 -23.33 -13.28 -5.93
CA PHE A 372 -22.79 -14.54 -6.46
C PHE A 372 -23.88 -15.42 -7.08
N ALA A 373 -25.11 -15.32 -6.60
CA ALA A 373 -26.25 -16.03 -7.17
C ALA A 373 -26.61 -15.50 -8.57
N GLU A 374 -26.51 -14.19 -8.81
CA GLU A 374 -26.74 -13.56 -10.11
C GLU A 374 -25.70 -13.98 -11.17
N ILE A 375 -24.45 -14.18 -10.75
CA ILE A 375 -23.38 -14.68 -11.64
C ILE A 375 -23.68 -16.12 -12.12
N ALA A 376 -24.48 -16.88 -11.37
CA ALA A 376 -24.94 -18.22 -11.73
C ALA A 376 -23.80 -19.20 -12.08
N ARG A 377 -22.74 -19.26 -11.25
CA ARG A 377 -21.62 -20.20 -11.46
C ARG A 377 -22.13 -21.66 -11.52
N PRO A 378 -21.66 -22.50 -12.46
CA PRO A 378 -22.24 -23.83 -12.67
C PRO A 378 -21.68 -24.92 -11.74
N TRP A 379 -20.44 -24.77 -11.26
CA TRP A 379 -19.69 -25.85 -10.61
C TRP A 379 -19.89 -25.95 -9.08
N TRP A 380 -20.57 -24.99 -8.46
CA TRP A 380 -20.93 -25.05 -7.03
C TRP A 380 -22.16 -24.15 -6.72
N PRO A 381 -23.39 -24.61 -7.00
CA PRO A 381 -24.59 -23.76 -6.93
C PRO A 381 -25.12 -23.50 -5.50
N ASP A 382 -24.55 -24.11 -4.47
CA ASP A 382 -24.92 -23.84 -3.07
C ASP A 382 -24.12 -22.65 -2.51
N PHE A 383 -24.69 -21.45 -2.66
CA PHE A 383 -24.06 -20.19 -2.24
C PHE A 383 -23.98 -20.03 -0.72
N LEU A 384 -24.93 -20.60 0.04
CA LEU A 384 -24.92 -20.50 1.50
C LEU A 384 -23.84 -21.44 2.08
N ALA A 385 -23.66 -22.62 1.50
CA ALA A 385 -22.54 -23.50 1.86
C ALA A 385 -21.18 -22.88 1.50
N ASP A 386 -21.06 -22.23 0.34
CA ASP A 386 -19.86 -21.48 -0.07
C ASP A 386 -19.55 -20.33 0.92
N GLN A 387 -20.56 -19.58 1.37
CA GLN A 387 -20.38 -18.56 2.41
C GLN A 387 -19.90 -19.14 3.74
N LYS A 388 -20.50 -20.24 4.20
CA LYS A 388 -20.09 -20.91 5.44
C LYS A 388 -18.67 -21.46 5.36
N MET A 389 -18.30 -22.02 4.21
CA MET A 389 -16.93 -22.41 3.91
C MET A 389 -15.99 -21.21 3.97
N GLY A 390 -16.33 -20.12 3.27
CA GLY A 390 -15.55 -18.88 3.34
C GLY A 390 -15.38 -18.37 4.76
N ALA A 391 -16.45 -18.35 5.57
CA ALA A 391 -16.38 -17.95 6.97
C ALA A 391 -15.42 -18.82 7.81
N SER A 392 -15.42 -20.14 7.61
CA SER A 392 -14.45 -21.04 8.26
C SER A 392 -13.01 -20.82 7.81
N ILE A 393 -12.81 -20.51 6.52
CA ILE A 393 -11.48 -20.20 5.98
C ILE A 393 -10.99 -18.86 6.52
N GLY A 394 -11.87 -17.86 6.57
CA GLY A 394 -11.60 -16.55 7.15
C GLY A 394 -11.12 -16.66 8.59
N TRP A 395 -11.72 -17.56 9.38
CA TRP A 395 -11.26 -17.86 10.74
C TRP A 395 -9.82 -18.38 10.77
N ALA A 396 -9.54 -19.49 10.06
CA ALA A 396 -8.21 -20.11 10.07
C ALA A 396 -7.12 -19.17 9.50
N MET A 397 -7.42 -18.47 8.41
CA MET A 397 -6.50 -17.54 7.76
C MET A 397 -6.37 -16.21 8.49
N GLY A 398 -7.32 -15.86 9.37
CA GLY A 398 -7.20 -14.72 10.28
C GLY A 398 -6.28 -15.03 11.46
N GLU A 399 -6.44 -16.20 12.08
CA GLU A 399 -5.69 -16.55 13.29
C GLU A 399 -4.21 -16.86 13.03
N ILE A 400 -3.87 -17.62 11.97
CA ILE A 400 -2.49 -18.04 11.71
C ILE A 400 -1.53 -16.83 11.59
N PRO A 401 -1.82 -15.78 10.78
CA PRO A 401 -0.96 -14.60 10.69
C PRO A 401 -0.88 -13.81 11.99
N ILE A 402 -1.97 -13.72 12.76
CA ILE A 402 -1.98 -13.03 14.05
C ILE A 402 -1.12 -13.80 15.07
N LEU A 403 -1.17 -15.13 15.08
CA LEU A 403 -0.30 -15.96 15.92
C LEU A 403 1.18 -15.81 15.53
N LEU A 404 1.49 -15.74 14.24
CA LEU A 404 2.86 -15.44 13.78
C LEU A 404 3.32 -14.05 14.23
N ALA A 405 2.43 -13.05 14.17
CA ALA A 405 2.72 -11.72 14.69
C ALA A 405 2.90 -11.71 16.22
N LEU A 406 2.11 -12.47 16.95
CA LEU A 406 2.23 -12.65 18.40
C LEU A 406 3.59 -13.24 18.78
N ILE A 407 4.01 -14.32 18.10
CA ILE A 407 5.33 -14.92 18.26
C ILE A 407 6.42 -13.89 17.94
N ALA A 408 6.28 -13.15 16.83
CA ALA A 408 7.24 -12.13 16.44
C ALA A 408 7.33 -11.00 17.49
N THR A 409 6.21 -10.51 18.02
CA THR A 409 6.18 -9.49 19.08
C THR A 409 6.84 -10.01 20.36
N PHE A 410 6.60 -11.27 20.73
CA PHE A 410 7.22 -11.89 21.89
C PHE A 410 8.75 -12.04 21.73
N LEU A 411 9.21 -12.48 20.56
CA LEU A 411 10.64 -12.55 20.24
C LEU A 411 11.29 -11.15 20.21
N GLN A 412 10.57 -10.13 19.74
CA GLN A 412 11.03 -8.74 19.79
C GLN A 412 11.16 -8.24 21.24
N TRP A 413 10.23 -8.63 22.11
CA TRP A 413 10.26 -8.31 23.53
C TRP A 413 11.48 -8.91 24.22
N ILE A 414 11.71 -10.23 24.10
CA ILE A 414 12.88 -10.90 24.69
C ILE A 414 14.18 -10.22 24.23
N ARG A 415 14.30 -9.94 22.93
CA ARG A 415 15.50 -9.28 22.38
C ARG A 415 15.65 -7.83 22.84
N ALA A 416 14.57 -7.14 23.17
CA ALA A 416 14.63 -5.78 23.70
C ALA A 416 15.10 -5.82 25.16
N ASP A 417 14.52 -6.71 25.97
CA ASP A 417 14.88 -6.88 27.38
C ASP A 417 16.35 -7.31 27.54
N GLU A 418 16.85 -8.23 26.71
CA GLU A 418 18.28 -8.58 26.71
C GLU A 418 19.19 -7.39 26.40
N ARG A 419 18.77 -6.50 25.47
CA ARG A 419 19.55 -5.32 25.09
C ARG A 419 19.55 -4.28 26.19
N ASP A 420 18.41 -4.09 26.85
CA ASP A 420 18.27 -3.16 27.96
C ASP A 420 19.04 -3.67 29.19
N ALA A 421 18.98 -4.97 29.50
CA ALA A 421 19.78 -5.59 30.55
C ALA A 421 21.29 -5.39 30.32
N LYS A 422 21.79 -5.69 29.10
CA LYS A 422 23.21 -5.46 28.73
C LYS A 422 23.60 -3.97 28.79
N ARG A 423 22.67 -3.05 28.48
CA ARG A 423 22.92 -1.61 28.57
C ARG A 423 23.03 -1.17 30.03
N ILE A 424 22.14 -1.63 30.90
CA ILE A 424 22.16 -1.34 32.33
C ILE A 424 23.46 -1.88 32.95
N GLU A 425 23.85 -3.12 32.62
CA GLU A 425 25.10 -3.72 33.09
C GLU A 425 26.34 -2.93 32.64
N ARG A 426 26.39 -2.47 31.39
CA ARG A 426 27.51 -1.63 30.91
C ARG A 426 27.57 -0.29 31.64
N ASN A 427 26.42 0.31 31.91
CA ASN A 427 26.35 1.57 32.65
C ASN A 427 26.76 1.39 34.11
N SER A 428 26.33 0.31 34.78
CA SER A 428 26.74 0.00 36.16
C SER A 428 28.23 -0.30 36.25
N ASN A 429 28.78 -1.08 35.31
CA ASN A 429 30.22 -1.35 35.26
C ASN A 429 31.04 -0.07 35.05
N ARG A 430 30.55 0.84 34.20
CA ARG A 430 31.18 2.16 34.00
C ARG A 430 31.12 2.99 35.28
N ALA A 431 29.97 3.10 35.94
CA ALA A 431 29.83 3.86 37.19
C ALA A 431 30.80 3.35 38.26
N ARG A 432 30.86 2.03 38.46
CA ARG A 432 31.79 1.37 39.40
C ARG A 432 33.26 1.67 39.10
N GLN A 433 33.65 1.73 37.82
CA GLN A 433 35.03 2.08 37.44
C GLN A 433 35.42 3.52 37.80
N PHE A 434 34.46 4.45 37.77
CA PHE A 434 34.69 5.86 38.12
C PHE A 434 34.40 6.16 39.61
N GLY A 435 34.05 5.14 40.42
CA GLY A 435 33.64 5.33 41.81
C GLY A 435 32.32 6.10 41.97
N GLU A 436 31.53 6.18 40.90
CA GLU A 436 30.21 6.79 40.91
C GLU A 436 29.15 5.75 41.31
N PRO A 437 28.12 6.14 42.09
CA PRO A 437 27.03 5.24 42.45
C PRO A 437 26.26 4.82 41.19
N ASP A 438 26.00 3.50 41.06
CA ASP A 438 25.19 2.97 39.98
C ASP A 438 23.69 3.29 40.18
N GLU A 439 22.83 2.92 39.22
CA GLU A 439 21.39 3.22 39.34
C GLU A 439 20.73 2.55 40.55
N LEU A 440 21.20 1.35 40.96
CA LEU A 440 20.69 0.65 42.14
C LEU A 440 21.15 1.36 43.41
N ASP A 441 22.40 1.83 43.45
CA ASP A 441 22.91 2.63 44.57
C ASP A 441 22.09 3.92 44.75
N LYS A 442 21.82 4.64 43.66
CA LYS A 442 20.97 5.84 43.67
C LYS A 442 19.54 5.54 44.13
N TYR A 443 18.98 4.42 43.69
CA TYR A 443 17.64 4.00 44.10
C TYR A 443 17.59 3.61 45.58
N ASN A 444 18.59 2.90 46.08
CA ASN A 444 18.72 2.55 47.50
C ASN A 444 18.88 3.81 48.37
N GLN A 445 19.65 4.80 47.92
CA GLN A 445 19.75 6.11 48.58
C GLN A 445 18.43 6.87 48.60
N TYR A 446 17.64 6.79 47.53
CA TYR A 446 16.30 7.38 47.49
C TYR A 446 15.34 6.70 48.49
N LEU A 447 15.31 5.37 48.53
CA LEU A 447 14.49 4.60 49.48
C LEU A 447 14.88 4.86 50.94
N SER A 448 16.18 4.95 51.24
CA SER A 448 16.65 5.29 52.58
C SER A 448 16.25 6.71 52.99
N GLY A 449 16.28 7.66 52.04
CA GLY A 449 15.76 9.02 52.25
C GLY A 449 14.25 9.07 52.55
N LEU A 450 13.44 8.23 51.90
CA LEU A 450 12.01 8.11 52.20
C LEU A 450 11.77 7.54 53.60
N ASN A 451 12.51 6.50 54.00
CA ASN A 451 12.42 5.92 55.33
C ASN A 451 12.82 6.91 56.43
N GLN A 452 13.84 7.75 56.20
CA GLN A 452 14.25 8.78 57.15
C GLN A 452 13.20 9.90 57.31
N ARG A 453 12.47 10.24 56.24
CA ARG A 453 11.36 11.21 56.30
C ARG A 453 10.13 10.65 57.03
N ASN A 454 9.78 9.39 56.79
CA ASN A 454 8.64 8.74 57.44
C ASN A 454 8.95 8.28 58.87
N GLY A 455 10.23 8.11 59.21
CA GLY A 455 10.71 7.63 60.51
C GLY A 455 11.08 8.70 61.52
N SER A 456 10.91 10.00 61.22
CA SER A 456 11.00 11.05 62.24
C SER A 456 9.65 11.16 62.96
N PRO A 457 9.51 10.68 64.20
CA PRO A 457 8.37 11.08 65.01
C PRO A 457 8.54 12.58 65.28
N ASP A 458 7.46 13.31 65.16
CA ASP A 458 7.33 14.69 65.60
C ASP A 458 7.87 14.83 67.04
N LYS A 459 9.14 15.21 67.18
CA LYS A 459 9.78 15.56 68.46
C LYS A 459 9.55 17.04 68.71
N THR A 460 8.29 17.43 68.74
CA THR A 460 7.84 18.75 69.16
C THR A 460 6.51 18.55 69.85
N ASP A 461 6.53 18.12 71.13
CA ASP A 461 5.45 18.35 72.12
C ASP A 461 5.69 17.64 73.49
N LYS A 462 6.93 17.54 73.99
CA LYS A 462 7.18 17.07 75.37
C LYS A 462 8.31 17.81 76.11
N GLU A 463 8.39 19.12 75.94
CA GLU A 463 9.07 20.01 76.90
C GLU A 463 8.12 21.16 77.30
N ALA A 464 6.99 20.80 77.88
CA ALA A 464 6.09 21.72 78.59
C ALA A 464 5.34 20.95 79.69
N ASN A 465 6.07 20.48 80.71
CA ASN A 465 5.61 20.27 82.09
C ASN A 465 6.68 19.52 82.90
N ASN A 466 7.57 20.26 83.52
CA ASN A 466 7.82 20.19 84.97
C ASN A 466 8.74 21.33 85.42
#